data_AF-A0A3A8GN37-F1
#
_entry.id   AF-A0A3A8GN37-F1
#
_cell.length_a   1.000
_cell.length_b   1.000
_cell.length_c   1.000
_cell.angle_alpha   90.00
_cell.angle_beta   90.00
_cell.angle_gamma   90.00
#
_symmetry.space_group_name_H-M   'P 1'
#
loop_
_entity.id
_entity.type
_entity.pdbx_description
1 polymer ?
#
loop_
_entity_poly.entity_id
_entity_poly.type
_entity_poly.pdbx_seq_one_letter_code
_entity_poly.pdbx_strand_id
1 'polypeptide(L)'
;MADSRTWMTVGLLALASGCGAQEDAVMPAAVEQALGACTHSVTTNTYNGPDYWGTLVIKNTGTVAIANPVIALDVPSGVTCDYDPAGWTHTQAGRTCTFTRTSALTVAVNASYTFNYSTNSNASWTAANVKVQSDSCGGTSPGGSGLTANQKKVAEGLTSIWENDTPTLDYAYSENIQDGRGYTSGRAGFCTGTGDAIQVVQCYRALRTEANGNRLAKYWNGLTVINNRFLSTGQSQASTAELDAVGNWTADWAASFNTAATQADFKQCQDQVSDALYYTPTLTEAAKWGLTQALTKAALYDASINHGFDGMKAIIRQANTALGNSGQVAPVVGYNGITESAWLQKFLEKRRDVLAADSTWVEAVDRVAAYEKQRRRGNWDLGTALRNDVRARDCWGTSYPASGYTVRNINPDGTWSTPSSYTYSCQ
;
A
#
# COMPACT_ATOMS: atom_id res chain seq x y z
N MET A 1 6.96 -35.02 -42.99
CA MET A 1 6.26 -33.74 -43.09
C MET A 1 5.75 -33.43 -41.70
N ALA A 2 6.57 -32.73 -40.92
CA ALA A 2 6.28 -32.38 -39.53
C ALA A 2 5.86 -30.90 -39.55
N ASP A 3 4.61 -30.65 -39.20
CA ASP A 3 4.06 -29.30 -39.06
C ASP A 3 4.68 -28.64 -37.84
N SER A 4 5.58 -27.69 -38.09
CA SER A 4 6.12 -26.77 -37.09
C SER A 4 5.03 -25.77 -36.70
N ARG A 5 4.28 -26.07 -35.64
CA ARG A 5 3.50 -25.04 -34.95
C ARG A 5 4.46 -24.17 -34.16
N THR A 6 4.69 -22.97 -34.69
CA THR A 6 5.38 -21.85 -34.06
C THR A 6 4.80 -21.62 -32.67
N TRP A 7 5.59 -21.88 -31.64
CA TRP A 7 5.29 -21.47 -30.28
C TRP A 7 5.46 -19.95 -30.25
N MET A 8 4.37 -19.21 -30.41
CA MET A 8 4.33 -17.82 -30.00
C MET A 8 4.53 -17.81 -28.48
N THR A 9 5.77 -17.58 -28.07
CA THR A 9 6.10 -17.03 -26.75
C THR A 9 5.37 -15.71 -26.61
N VAL A 10 4.13 -15.76 -26.10
CA VAL A 10 3.47 -14.62 -25.45
C VAL A 10 4.15 -14.45 -24.09
N GLY A 11 5.42 -14.07 -24.15
CA GLY A 11 6.22 -13.70 -22.99
C GLY A 11 6.20 -12.19 -22.87
N LEU A 12 5.75 -11.70 -21.71
CA LEU A 12 6.02 -10.37 -21.19
C LEU A 12 5.66 -9.20 -22.14
N LEU A 13 4.37 -9.07 -22.44
CA LEU A 13 3.74 -7.75 -22.40
C LEU A 13 2.57 -7.84 -21.43
N ALA A 14 2.89 -8.13 -20.16
CA ALA A 14 2.04 -7.62 -19.08
C ALA A 14 2.20 -6.11 -19.16
N LEU A 15 1.30 -5.46 -19.91
CA LEU A 15 1.10 -4.02 -19.86
C LEU A 15 1.03 -3.68 -18.38
N ALA A 16 2.05 -2.96 -17.88
CA ALA A 16 2.06 -2.42 -16.54
C ALA A 16 0.90 -1.43 -16.43
N SER A 17 -0.30 -1.96 -16.16
CA SER A 17 -1.49 -1.23 -15.76
C SER A 17 -1.37 -0.67 -14.33
N GLY A 18 -0.22 -0.88 -13.68
CA GLY A 18 0.14 -0.31 -12.38
C GLY A 18 0.20 1.23 -12.35
N CYS A 19 0.26 1.90 -13.49
CA CYS A 19 -0.06 3.33 -13.58
C CYS A 19 -1.43 3.48 -14.23
N GLY A 20 -2.44 3.87 -13.45
CA GLY A 20 -3.81 4.06 -13.91
C GLY A 20 -3.86 4.78 -15.27
N ALA A 21 -4.43 4.12 -16.27
CA ALA A 21 -4.80 4.76 -17.51
C ALA A 21 -5.96 5.71 -17.20
N GLN A 22 -5.66 6.98 -16.97
CA GLN A 22 -6.66 8.02 -16.84
C GLN A 22 -6.51 8.93 -18.06
N GLU A 23 -7.46 8.81 -19.00
CA GLU A 23 -7.71 9.85 -19.98
C GLU A 23 -7.99 11.16 -19.23
N ASP A 24 -7.19 12.18 -19.51
CA ASP A 24 -7.39 13.62 -19.23
C ASP A 24 -8.29 13.96 -18.02
N ALA A 25 -7.92 13.50 -16.83
CA ALA A 25 -8.50 14.01 -15.59
C ALA A 25 -7.47 14.84 -14.85
N VAL A 26 -7.81 16.11 -14.63
CA VAL A 26 -7.12 17.01 -13.72
C VAL A 26 -6.87 16.27 -12.40
N MET A 27 -5.59 16.11 -12.04
CA MET A 27 -5.14 15.59 -10.76
C MET A 27 -5.98 16.23 -9.65
N PRO A 28 -6.66 15.48 -8.78
CA PRO A 28 -7.33 16.06 -7.64
C PRO A 28 -6.29 16.82 -6.81
N ALA A 29 -6.59 18.06 -6.42
CA ALA A 29 -5.74 18.89 -5.53
C ALA A 29 -5.31 18.18 -4.22
N ALA A 30 -5.91 17.03 -3.92
CA ALA A 30 -5.50 16.10 -2.86
C ALA A 30 -4.11 15.47 -3.04
N VAL A 31 -3.59 15.31 -4.27
CA VAL A 31 -2.29 14.65 -4.50
C VAL A 31 -1.10 15.57 -4.18
N GLU A 32 -1.23 16.87 -4.38
CA GLU A 32 -0.23 17.86 -3.94
C GLU A 32 -0.19 17.97 -2.40
N GLN A 33 -1.27 17.54 -1.72
CA GLN A 33 -1.41 17.54 -0.27
C GLN A 33 -1.01 16.22 0.41
N ALA A 34 -0.91 15.11 -0.35
CA ALA A 34 -0.73 13.77 0.22
C ALA A 34 0.73 13.41 0.57
N LEU A 35 1.73 14.17 0.08
CA LEU A 35 3.13 13.74 0.10
C LEU A 35 4.08 14.58 0.95
N GLY A 36 3.58 15.07 2.07
CA GLY A 36 4.41 15.10 3.27
C GLY A 36 3.60 15.00 4.55
N ALA A 37 2.70 14.01 4.58
CA ALA A 37 1.94 13.68 5.76
C ALA A 37 2.87 13.30 6.94
N CYS A 38 2.94 14.18 7.94
CA CYS A 38 3.56 14.05 9.27
C CYS A 38 4.78 13.13 9.43
N THR A 39 5.90 13.42 8.78
CA THR A 39 7.19 12.94 9.28
C THR A 39 7.55 13.69 10.56
N HIS A 40 8.21 13.02 11.50
CA HIS A 40 8.67 13.63 12.74
C HIS A 40 10.02 13.07 13.14
N SER A 41 10.79 13.86 13.88
CA SER A 41 12.03 13.42 14.51
C SER A 41 11.95 13.67 16.01
N VAL A 42 12.41 12.72 16.81
CA VAL A 42 12.56 12.89 18.25
C VAL A 42 13.90 13.57 18.51
N THR A 43 13.89 14.85 18.89
CA THR A 43 15.10 15.64 19.13
C THR A 43 15.55 15.62 20.59
N THR A 44 14.70 15.13 21.50
CA THR A 44 15.02 14.90 22.91
C THR A 44 14.26 13.68 23.39
N ASN A 45 14.93 12.78 24.10
CA ASN A 45 14.36 11.58 24.71
C ASN A 45 15.13 11.23 25.98
N THR A 46 14.61 11.66 27.12
CA THR A 46 15.27 11.53 28.42
C THR A 46 14.27 11.14 29.48
N TYR A 47 14.65 10.25 30.39
CA TYR A 47 13.92 9.99 31.62
C TYR A 47 14.86 10.13 32.82
N ASN A 48 14.56 11.08 33.70
CA ASN A 48 15.27 11.33 34.94
C ASN A 48 14.60 10.56 36.09
N GLY A 49 15.21 9.43 36.47
CA GLY A 49 14.69 8.53 37.49
C GLY A 49 14.45 9.18 38.85
N PRO A 50 15.44 9.91 39.43
CA PRO A 50 15.26 10.63 40.69
C PRO A 50 14.04 11.58 40.74
N ASP A 51 13.68 12.17 39.60
CA ASP A 51 12.55 13.09 39.48
C ASP A 51 11.28 12.40 38.96
N TYR A 52 11.35 11.10 38.66
CA TYR A 52 10.31 10.31 38.00
C TYR A 52 9.78 10.97 36.71
N TRP A 53 10.65 11.67 35.98
CA TRP A 53 10.23 12.59 34.93
C TRP A 53 10.86 12.28 33.58
N GLY A 54 10.00 12.04 32.58
CA GLY A 54 10.33 11.84 31.18
C GLY A 54 10.03 13.06 30.32
N THR A 55 10.92 13.36 29.37
CA THR A 55 10.74 14.43 28.38
C THR A 55 11.07 13.91 26.98
N LEU A 56 10.08 14.05 26.10
CA LEU A 56 10.21 13.87 24.65
C LEU A 56 10.03 15.22 23.96
N VAL A 57 10.93 15.58 23.04
CA VAL A 57 10.71 16.70 22.12
C VAL A 57 10.54 16.14 20.73
N ILE A 58 9.35 16.33 20.17
CA ILE A 58 8.94 15.85 18.85
C ILE A 58 8.98 17.05 17.91
N LYS A 59 9.86 17.01 16.91
CA LYS A 59 9.86 17.99 15.82
C LYS A 59 9.02 17.47 14.66
N ASN A 60 8.04 18.25 14.23
CA ASN A 60 7.32 17.99 12.99
C ASN A 60 8.25 18.30 11.80
N THR A 61 8.69 17.25 11.11
CA THR A 61 9.53 17.35 9.91
C THR A 61 8.74 17.11 8.62
N GLY A 62 7.43 16.91 8.74
CA GLY A 62 6.49 16.73 7.62
C GLY A 62 6.15 18.06 6.95
N THR A 63 5.31 17.97 5.92
CA THR A 63 4.81 19.11 5.15
C THR A 63 3.40 19.55 5.58
N VAL A 64 2.79 18.86 6.56
CA VAL A 64 1.50 19.22 7.18
C VAL A 64 1.59 19.29 8.71
N ALA A 65 0.68 20.02 9.34
CA ALA A 65 0.61 20.09 10.79
C ALA A 65 0.13 18.75 11.41
N ILE A 66 0.68 18.39 12.57
CA ILE A 66 0.27 17.21 13.34
C ILE A 66 -0.92 17.63 14.22
N ALA A 67 -2.13 17.13 13.94
CA ALA A 67 -3.32 17.42 14.72
C ALA A 67 -3.69 16.27 15.67
N ASN A 68 -3.91 16.58 16.95
CA ASN A 68 -4.31 15.63 18.00
C ASN A 68 -3.42 14.37 18.04
N PRO A 69 -2.13 14.52 18.36
CA PRO A 69 -1.20 13.39 18.29
C PRO A 69 -1.55 12.29 19.31
N VAL A 70 -1.29 11.04 18.91
CA VAL A 70 -1.15 9.88 19.79
C VAL A 70 0.33 9.57 19.91
N ILE A 71 0.85 9.45 21.13
CA ILE A 71 2.27 9.19 21.40
C ILE A 71 2.37 7.82 22.05
N ALA A 72 3.07 6.89 21.40
CA ALA A 72 3.40 5.59 21.95
C ALA A 72 4.89 5.49 22.25
N LEU A 73 5.25 4.90 23.39
CA LEU A 73 6.64 4.69 23.80
C LEU A 73 6.77 3.41 24.62
N ASP A 74 7.93 2.75 24.52
CA ASP A 74 8.25 1.57 25.32
C ASP A 74 9.08 1.94 26.56
N VAL A 75 8.60 1.47 27.71
CA VAL A 75 9.28 1.58 29.01
C VAL A 75 10.04 0.28 29.34
N PRO A 76 10.96 0.28 30.33
CA PRO A 76 11.62 -0.94 30.80
C PRO A 76 10.64 -2.01 31.29
N SER A 77 11.08 -3.27 31.32
CA SER A 77 10.24 -4.37 31.80
C SER A 77 9.85 -4.16 33.27
N GLY A 78 8.56 -4.27 33.59
CA GLY A 78 8.05 -4.06 34.94
C GLY A 78 7.85 -2.61 35.35
N VAL A 79 8.13 -1.64 34.45
CA VAL A 79 7.85 -0.22 34.66
C VAL A 79 6.45 0.11 34.15
N THR A 80 5.75 0.98 34.87
CA THR A 80 4.38 1.40 34.57
C THR A 80 4.31 2.91 34.42
N CYS A 81 3.70 3.40 33.34
CA CYS A 81 3.37 4.82 33.21
C CYS A 81 2.26 5.19 34.20
N ASP A 82 2.42 6.30 34.91
CA ASP A 82 1.57 6.61 36.07
C ASP A 82 1.05 8.05 36.13
N TYR A 83 1.28 8.82 35.06
CA TYR A 83 0.84 10.22 34.96
C TYR A 83 0.21 10.53 33.61
N ASP A 84 -0.92 11.23 33.66
CA ASP A 84 -1.59 11.84 32.52
C ASP A 84 -1.34 13.35 32.52
N PRO A 85 -0.52 13.87 31.57
CA PRO A 85 -0.38 15.30 31.40
C PRO A 85 -1.72 15.96 31.05
N ALA A 86 -1.86 17.25 31.36
CA ALA A 86 -3.10 17.98 31.09
C ALA A 86 -3.55 17.83 29.62
N GLY A 87 -4.76 17.29 29.43
CA GLY A 87 -5.35 17.02 28.12
C GLY A 87 -4.88 15.73 27.44
N TRP A 88 -4.28 14.80 28.18
CA TRP A 88 -3.91 13.46 27.74
C TRP A 88 -4.56 12.40 28.63
N THR A 89 -4.71 11.20 28.08
CA THR A 89 -4.95 9.95 28.84
C THR A 89 -4.02 8.87 28.32
N HIS A 90 -3.72 7.86 29.12
CA HIS A 90 -2.88 6.75 28.67
C HIS A 90 -3.49 5.37 28.91
N THR A 91 -3.00 4.43 28.11
CA THR A 91 -3.15 2.98 28.33
C THR A 91 -1.77 2.34 28.26
N GLN A 92 -1.61 1.17 28.90
CA GLN A 92 -0.37 0.42 28.82
C GLN A 92 -0.65 -1.05 28.49
N ALA A 93 0.03 -1.56 27.46
CA ALA A 93 0.00 -2.96 27.07
C ALA A 93 1.43 -3.53 27.14
N GLY A 94 1.70 -4.36 28.15
CA GLY A 94 3.04 -4.85 28.43
C GLY A 94 3.99 -3.67 28.70
N ARG A 95 4.93 -3.44 27.78
CA ARG A 95 5.94 -2.38 27.90
C ARG A 95 5.56 -1.09 27.18
N THR A 96 4.51 -1.09 26.37
CA THR A 96 4.16 0.07 25.54
C THR A 96 3.10 0.90 26.25
N CYS A 97 3.45 2.14 26.57
CA CYS A 97 2.49 3.16 26.99
C CYS A 97 2.01 3.94 25.77
N THR A 98 0.70 4.07 25.61
CA THR A 98 0.08 4.83 24.52
C THR A 98 -0.73 5.98 25.13
N PHE A 99 -0.26 7.19 24.87
CA PHE A 99 -0.87 8.44 25.31
C PHE A 99 -1.75 9.00 24.18
N THR A 100 -3.02 9.20 24.47
CA THR A 100 -4.02 9.71 23.53
C THR A 100 -4.45 11.11 23.98
N ARG A 101 -4.51 12.04 23.03
CA ARG A 101 -4.91 13.41 23.32
C ARG A 101 -6.43 13.48 23.57
N THR A 102 -6.85 14.19 24.62
CA THR A 102 -8.27 14.42 24.97
C THR A 102 -8.73 15.86 24.72
N SER A 103 -7.85 16.74 24.24
CA SER A 103 -8.15 18.14 23.90
C SER A 103 -7.35 18.60 22.69
N ALA A 104 -7.88 19.53 21.90
CA ALA A 104 -7.24 19.93 20.63
C ALA A 104 -5.77 20.34 20.80
N LEU A 105 -4.91 19.83 19.91
CA LEU A 105 -3.49 20.19 19.84
C LEU A 105 -3.05 20.17 18.38
N THR A 106 -2.25 21.17 17.97
CA THR A 106 -1.67 21.23 16.64
C THR A 106 -0.19 21.56 16.71
N VAL A 107 0.66 20.74 16.09
CA VAL A 107 2.09 20.99 15.94
C VAL A 107 2.35 21.40 14.50
N ALA A 108 2.58 22.70 14.27
CA ALA A 108 2.86 23.23 12.94
C ALA A 108 4.09 22.59 12.29
N VAL A 109 4.19 22.67 10.97
CA VAL A 109 5.36 22.23 10.20
C VAL A 109 6.63 22.91 10.74
N ASN A 110 7.71 22.16 10.92
CA ASN A 110 8.97 22.58 11.53
C ASN A 110 8.91 23.01 13.00
N ALA A 111 7.73 23.00 13.64
CA ALA A 111 7.60 23.26 15.06
C ALA A 111 7.95 22.03 15.89
N SER A 112 8.38 22.26 17.12
CA SER A 112 8.61 21.22 18.12
C SER A 112 7.52 21.25 19.19
N TYR A 113 7.13 20.07 19.64
CA TYR A 113 6.24 19.89 20.79
C TYR A 113 6.95 19.09 21.87
N THR A 114 6.92 19.61 23.10
CA THR A 114 7.44 18.92 24.27
C THR A 114 6.32 18.13 24.93
N PHE A 115 6.51 16.82 24.98
CA PHE A 115 5.65 15.89 25.69
C PHE A 115 6.37 15.39 26.93
N ASN A 116 5.73 15.47 28.09
CA ASN A 116 6.26 14.95 29.34
C ASN A 116 5.44 13.75 29.81
N TYR A 117 6.08 12.81 30.49
CA TYR A 117 5.43 11.64 31.08
C TYR A 117 6.15 11.25 32.38
N SER A 118 5.50 10.45 33.22
CA SER A 118 6.10 9.86 34.43
C SER A 118 5.91 8.35 34.42
N THR A 119 6.74 7.65 35.18
CA THR A 119 6.57 6.23 35.47
C THR A 119 6.86 5.96 36.94
N ASN A 120 6.52 4.76 37.40
CA ASN A 120 6.84 4.30 38.76
C ASN A 120 8.33 3.98 39.00
N SER A 121 9.22 4.24 38.04
CA SER A 121 10.65 3.91 38.12
C SER A 121 11.49 5.10 38.58
N ASN A 122 12.37 4.85 39.55
CA ASN A 122 13.38 5.80 40.04
C ASN A 122 14.74 5.68 39.33
N ALA A 123 14.84 4.82 38.31
CA ALA A 123 16.03 4.66 37.49
C ALA A 123 15.94 5.52 36.22
N SER A 124 17.06 6.10 35.78
CA SER A 124 17.11 6.89 34.54
C SER A 124 17.29 5.99 33.31
N TRP A 125 16.59 6.30 32.23
CA TRP A 125 16.62 5.54 30.96
C TRP A 125 16.17 6.40 29.78
N THR A 126 16.15 5.82 28.59
CA THR A 126 15.63 6.43 27.36
C THR A 126 14.50 5.57 26.83
N ALA A 127 13.37 6.20 26.46
CA ALA A 127 12.23 5.46 25.94
C ALA A 127 12.57 4.83 24.59
N ALA A 128 12.16 3.57 24.40
CA ALA A 128 12.36 2.88 23.13
C ALA A 128 11.12 3.01 22.24
N ASN A 129 11.29 2.76 20.93
CA ASN A 129 10.19 2.65 19.97
C ASN A 129 9.17 3.81 20.00
N VAL A 130 9.66 5.03 20.22
CA VAL A 130 8.80 6.23 20.25
C VAL A 130 8.13 6.41 18.90
N LYS A 131 6.80 6.49 18.90
CA LYS A 131 5.96 6.67 17.72
C LYS A 131 4.98 7.82 17.96
N VAL A 132 4.82 8.69 16.96
CA VAL A 132 3.80 9.75 16.95
C VAL A 132 2.85 9.50 15.80
N GLN A 133 1.57 9.35 16.11
CA GLN A 133 0.47 9.22 15.15
C GLN A 133 -0.44 10.45 15.28
N SER A 134 -1.24 10.78 14.26
CA SER A 134 -2.18 11.91 14.35
C SER A 134 -3.40 11.70 13.47
N ASP A 135 -4.52 12.34 13.84
CA ASP A 135 -5.79 12.29 13.08
C ASP A 135 -5.60 12.78 11.64
N SER A 136 -4.75 13.80 11.44
CA SER A 136 -4.42 14.37 10.13
C SER A 136 -3.48 13.50 9.29
N CYS A 137 -2.88 12.45 9.87
CA CYS A 137 -1.84 11.65 9.22
C CYS A 137 -2.04 10.13 9.38
N GLY A 138 -3.29 9.68 9.33
CA GLY A 138 -3.60 8.26 9.23
C GLY A 138 -3.39 7.51 10.55
N GLY A 139 -4.38 7.61 11.42
CA GLY A 139 -4.53 6.78 12.61
C GLY A 139 -5.96 6.81 13.13
N THR A 140 -6.84 6.08 12.45
CA THR A 140 -8.12 5.52 12.93
C THR A 140 -8.75 6.08 14.22
N SER A 141 -10.00 6.53 14.10
CA SER A 141 -11.03 6.30 15.14
C SER A 141 -12.30 5.73 14.49
N PRO A 142 -13.09 4.95 15.24
CA PRO A 142 -13.22 3.50 15.14
C PRO A 142 -14.12 3.06 13.97
N GLY A 143 -13.63 2.12 13.15
CA GLY A 143 -14.42 1.50 12.09
C GLY A 143 -13.63 0.72 11.04
N GLY A 144 -12.87 -0.29 11.48
CA GLY A 144 -12.24 -1.29 10.59
C GLY A 144 -10.74 -1.07 10.36
N SER A 145 -9.89 -1.80 11.09
CA SER A 145 -8.44 -1.85 10.89
C SER A 145 -8.07 -2.16 9.44
N GLY A 146 -6.95 -1.62 8.94
CA GLY A 146 -6.34 -2.14 7.72
C GLY A 146 -5.99 -3.63 7.83
N LEU A 147 -5.50 -4.24 6.75
CA LEU A 147 -4.99 -5.61 6.82
C LEU A 147 -3.81 -5.67 7.82
N THR A 148 -3.70 -6.76 8.55
CA THR A 148 -2.46 -7.08 9.28
C THR A 148 -1.29 -7.20 8.30
N ALA A 149 -0.05 -7.08 8.78
CA ALA A 149 1.14 -7.21 7.92
C ALA A 149 1.15 -8.52 7.11
N ASN A 150 0.70 -9.62 7.73
CA ASN A 150 0.61 -10.93 7.10
C ASN A 150 -0.51 -11.00 6.05
N GLN A 151 -1.71 -10.51 6.38
CA GLN A 151 -2.82 -10.40 5.42
C GLN A 151 -2.45 -9.51 4.22
N LYS A 152 -1.72 -8.41 4.46
CA LYS A 152 -1.22 -7.53 3.40
C LYS A 152 -0.25 -8.25 2.49
N LYS A 153 0.73 -8.99 3.03
CA LYS A 153 1.64 -9.84 2.22
C LYS A 153 0.88 -10.84 1.35
N VAL A 154 -0.17 -11.47 1.89
CA VAL A 154 -1.00 -12.41 1.11
C VAL A 154 -1.73 -11.68 -0.01
N ALA A 155 -2.33 -10.52 0.27
CA ALA A 155 -3.04 -9.71 -0.71
C ALA A 155 -2.11 -9.20 -1.83
N GLU A 156 -0.94 -8.68 -1.47
CA GLU A 156 0.09 -8.21 -2.41
C GLU A 156 0.68 -9.37 -3.22
N GLY A 157 0.98 -10.50 -2.57
CA GLY A 157 1.48 -11.70 -3.25
C GLY A 157 0.48 -12.26 -4.26
N LEU A 158 -0.82 -12.30 -3.91
CA LEU A 158 -1.86 -12.72 -4.85
C LEU A 158 -1.98 -11.74 -6.02
N THR A 159 -2.00 -10.44 -5.75
CA THR A 159 -2.01 -9.40 -6.79
C THR A 159 -0.81 -9.55 -7.72
N SER A 160 0.38 -9.77 -7.17
CA SER A 160 1.62 -9.95 -7.92
C SER A 160 1.62 -11.19 -8.81
N ILE A 161 0.91 -12.27 -8.46
CA ILE A 161 0.75 -13.40 -9.38
C ILE A 161 0.06 -12.91 -10.65
N TRP A 162 -1.01 -12.13 -10.53
CA TRP A 162 -1.76 -11.65 -11.70
C TRP A 162 -1.02 -10.59 -12.50
N GLU A 163 -0.17 -9.78 -11.85
CA GLU A 163 0.63 -8.79 -12.58
C GLU A 163 1.92 -9.39 -13.19
N ASN A 164 2.54 -10.38 -12.52
CA ASN A 164 3.93 -10.78 -12.80
C ASN A 164 4.20 -12.30 -12.79
N ASP A 165 3.18 -13.15 -12.68
CA ASP A 165 3.29 -14.63 -12.56
C ASP A 165 4.15 -15.15 -11.39
N THR A 166 4.34 -14.30 -10.37
CA THR A 166 5.09 -14.61 -9.16
C THR A 166 4.50 -13.86 -7.96
N PRO A 167 4.46 -14.47 -6.76
CA PRO A 167 4.09 -13.74 -5.53
C PRO A 167 5.19 -12.79 -5.04
N THR A 168 6.35 -12.78 -5.70
CA THR A 168 7.50 -11.96 -5.31
C THR A 168 7.36 -10.56 -5.88
N LEU A 169 7.30 -9.56 -5.00
CA LEU A 169 7.37 -8.15 -5.38
C LEU A 169 8.81 -7.79 -5.80
N ASP A 170 8.96 -7.26 -7.02
CA ASP A 170 10.28 -6.89 -7.55
C ASP A 170 10.64 -5.44 -7.21
N TYR A 171 11.29 -5.25 -6.07
CA TYR A 171 11.77 -3.92 -5.64
C TYR A 171 12.94 -3.41 -6.49
N ALA A 172 13.66 -4.28 -7.20
CA ALA A 172 14.85 -3.95 -7.96
C ALA A 172 14.58 -3.75 -9.45
N TYR A 173 13.40 -4.12 -9.94
CA TYR A 173 12.98 -3.92 -11.32
C TYR A 173 13.09 -2.44 -11.73
N SER A 174 13.60 -2.19 -12.93
CA SER A 174 13.57 -0.87 -13.56
C SER A 174 13.78 -1.01 -15.06
N GLU A 175 12.89 -0.41 -15.85
CA GLU A 175 12.93 -0.47 -17.31
C GLU A 175 12.27 0.77 -17.92
N ASN A 176 12.72 1.22 -19.08
CA ASN A 176 11.92 2.12 -19.92
C ASN A 176 11.16 1.25 -20.93
N ILE A 177 9.91 0.95 -20.60
CA ILE A 177 9.02 0.11 -21.43
C ILE A 177 8.41 0.89 -22.62
N GLN A 178 8.84 2.14 -22.84
CA GLN A 178 8.44 3.00 -23.95
C GLN A 178 6.93 3.29 -24.01
N ASP A 179 6.26 3.32 -22.86
CA ASP A 179 4.83 3.62 -22.72
C ASP A 179 4.52 5.12 -22.54
N GLY A 180 5.54 5.98 -22.69
CA GLY A 180 5.42 7.43 -22.53
C GLY A 180 5.49 7.93 -21.08
N ARG A 181 5.81 7.07 -20.11
CA ARG A 181 5.91 7.44 -18.68
C ARG A 181 7.36 7.51 -18.16
N GLY A 182 8.34 7.43 -19.06
CA GLY A 182 9.76 7.37 -18.73
C GLY A 182 10.15 5.99 -18.20
N TYR A 183 11.04 5.93 -17.21
CA TYR A 183 11.34 4.66 -16.53
C TYR A 183 10.24 4.24 -15.57
N THR A 184 9.90 2.95 -15.59
CA THR A 184 8.99 2.21 -14.72
C THR A 184 9.83 1.35 -13.78
N SER A 185 9.69 1.51 -12.46
CA SER A 185 10.61 0.92 -11.48
C SER A 185 9.93 0.41 -10.21
N GLY A 186 10.46 -0.65 -9.62
CA GLY A 186 10.10 -1.15 -8.31
C GLY A 186 8.76 -1.89 -8.24
N ARG A 187 8.37 -2.22 -7.00
CA ARG A 187 7.30 -3.19 -6.67
C ARG A 187 5.89 -2.86 -7.17
N ALA A 188 5.66 -1.64 -7.64
CA ALA A 188 4.36 -1.17 -8.14
C ALA A 188 4.48 -0.50 -9.52
N GLY A 189 5.65 -0.58 -10.17
CA GLY A 189 5.89 0.09 -11.45
C GLY A 189 5.86 1.61 -11.35
N PHE A 190 6.58 2.19 -10.38
CA PHE A 190 6.66 3.63 -10.20
C PHE A 190 7.31 4.30 -11.40
N CYS A 191 6.71 5.35 -11.93
CA CYS A 191 7.18 6.00 -13.14
C CYS A 191 7.86 7.35 -12.85
N THR A 192 8.98 7.60 -13.53
CA THR A 192 9.66 8.91 -13.46
C THR A 192 8.79 10.01 -14.04
N GLY A 193 8.03 9.71 -15.09
CA GLY A 193 7.21 10.67 -15.81
C GLY A 193 5.92 11.08 -15.12
N THR A 194 5.45 10.29 -14.14
CA THR A 194 4.24 10.57 -13.33
C THR A 194 4.58 10.99 -11.90
N GLY A 195 5.88 11.12 -11.58
CA GLY A 195 6.38 11.66 -10.32
C GLY A 195 6.40 10.69 -9.14
N ASP A 196 5.81 9.51 -9.24
CA ASP A 196 5.78 8.51 -8.16
C ASP A 196 7.14 7.82 -7.95
N ALA A 197 7.93 7.58 -9.02
CA ALA A 197 9.32 7.15 -8.82
C ALA A 197 10.18 8.22 -8.12
N ILE A 198 9.86 9.50 -8.36
CA ILE A 198 10.54 10.64 -7.76
C ILE A 198 10.28 10.67 -6.24
N GLN A 199 9.05 10.36 -5.82
CA GLN A 199 8.70 10.23 -4.40
C GLN A 199 9.48 9.11 -3.71
N VAL A 200 9.66 7.96 -4.37
CA VAL A 200 10.49 6.88 -3.83
C VAL A 200 11.92 7.35 -3.63
N VAL A 201 12.52 8.03 -4.63
CA VAL A 201 13.87 8.57 -4.52
C VAL A 201 13.97 9.63 -3.44
N GLN A 202 12.96 10.49 -3.30
CA GLN A 202 12.91 11.50 -2.25
C GLN A 202 12.93 10.88 -0.86
N CYS A 203 12.08 9.86 -0.62
CA CYS A 203 12.09 9.09 0.62
C CYS A 203 13.47 8.45 0.86
N TYR A 204 14.02 7.78 -0.16
CA TYR A 204 15.28 7.06 -0.02
C TYR A 204 16.47 8.00 0.26
N ARG A 205 16.46 9.20 -0.32
CA ARG A 205 17.42 10.28 -0.03
C ARG A 205 17.33 10.79 1.41
N ALA A 206 16.16 10.74 2.04
CA ALA A 206 16.02 11.12 3.45
C ALA A 206 16.63 10.08 4.40
N LEU A 207 16.71 8.82 3.99
CA LEU A 207 17.31 7.74 4.76
C LEU A 207 18.79 7.54 4.43
N ARG A 208 19.19 7.78 3.17
CA ARG A 208 20.51 7.39 2.65
C ARG A 208 21.16 8.47 1.77
N THR A 209 22.45 8.68 1.98
CA THR A 209 23.36 9.50 1.17
C THR A 209 24.13 8.64 0.16
N GLU A 210 24.81 9.27 -0.81
CA GLU A 210 25.63 8.53 -1.76
C GLU A 210 26.73 7.71 -1.06
N ALA A 211 27.38 8.31 -0.05
CA ALA A 211 28.43 7.67 0.73
C ALA A 211 27.96 6.44 1.52
N ASN A 212 26.65 6.29 1.76
CA ASN A 212 26.08 5.16 2.48
C ASN A 212 25.18 4.27 1.59
N GLY A 213 25.35 4.33 0.26
CA GLY A 213 24.76 3.36 -0.67
C GLY A 213 23.56 3.86 -1.48
N ASN A 214 23.21 5.14 -1.42
CA ASN A 214 22.19 5.71 -2.31
C ASN A 214 22.77 6.07 -3.68
N ARG A 215 22.71 5.14 -4.64
CA ARG A 215 23.14 5.39 -6.04
C ARG A 215 22.23 6.36 -6.78
N LEU A 216 21.02 6.60 -6.27
CA LEU A 216 20.01 7.46 -6.88
C LEU A 216 20.22 8.95 -6.57
N ALA A 217 21.08 9.28 -5.59
CA ALA A 217 21.29 10.66 -5.14
C ALA A 217 21.70 11.62 -6.28
N LYS A 218 22.56 11.16 -7.21
CA LYS A 218 23.06 11.95 -8.34
C LYS A 218 21.97 12.36 -9.36
N TYR A 219 20.87 11.60 -9.45
CA TYR A 219 19.80 11.86 -10.42
C TYR A 219 18.85 12.98 -10.00
N TRP A 220 18.94 13.46 -8.76
CA TRP A 220 17.90 14.33 -8.18
C TRP A 220 17.66 15.64 -8.92
N ASN A 221 18.70 16.25 -9.51
CA ASN A 221 18.51 17.44 -10.33
C ASN A 221 17.67 17.13 -11.58
N GLY A 222 17.96 16.02 -12.27
CA GLY A 222 17.18 15.57 -13.43
C GLY A 222 15.74 15.20 -13.06
N LEU A 223 15.55 14.49 -11.95
CA LEU A 223 14.21 14.17 -11.42
C LEU A 223 13.43 15.44 -11.07
N THR A 224 14.07 16.45 -10.47
CA THR A 224 13.40 17.72 -10.14
C THR A 224 12.93 18.43 -11.41
N VAL A 225 13.72 18.42 -12.49
CA VAL A 225 13.31 18.98 -13.79
C VAL A 225 12.12 18.23 -14.36
N ILE A 226 12.14 16.90 -14.35
CA ILE A 226 11.01 16.07 -14.80
C ILE A 226 9.75 16.39 -13.97
N ASN A 227 9.86 16.44 -12.65
CA ASN A 227 8.75 16.73 -11.75
C ASN A 227 8.14 18.11 -12.01
N ASN A 228 8.96 19.14 -12.18
CA ASN A 228 8.47 20.49 -12.43
C ASN A 228 7.70 20.59 -13.77
N ARG A 229 8.12 19.84 -14.79
CA ARG A 229 7.35 19.72 -16.04
C ARG A 229 6.04 18.97 -15.84
N PHE A 230 6.07 17.85 -15.10
CA PHE A 230 4.85 17.12 -14.75
C PHE A 230 3.84 18.03 -14.02
N LEU A 231 4.26 18.75 -12.98
CA LEU A 231 3.40 19.65 -12.21
C LEU A 231 2.86 20.84 -13.03
N SER A 232 3.66 21.40 -13.93
CA SER A 232 3.22 22.54 -14.77
C SER A 232 2.29 22.14 -15.91
N THR A 233 2.38 20.91 -16.41
CA THR A 233 1.57 20.44 -17.54
C THR A 233 0.39 19.57 -17.12
N GLY A 234 0.49 18.90 -15.96
CA GLY A 234 -0.42 17.84 -15.55
C GLY A 234 -0.31 16.57 -16.40
N GLN A 235 0.70 16.46 -17.27
CA GLN A 235 0.83 15.40 -18.26
C GLN A 235 2.04 14.52 -17.94
N SER A 236 1.94 13.22 -18.23
CA SER A 236 3.05 12.26 -18.09
C SER A 236 4.26 12.69 -18.91
N GLN A 237 5.45 12.60 -18.32
CA GLN A 237 6.70 13.01 -18.97
C GLN A 237 7.44 11.79 -19.52
N ALA A 238 7.47 11.65 -20.85
CA ALA A 238 8.10 10.51 -21.50
C ALA A 238 9.64 10.52 -21.49
N SER A 239 10.26 11.70 -21.31
CA SER A 239 11.71 11.85 -21.50
C SER A 239 12.52 11.23 -20.37
N THR A 240 13.56 10.47 -20.74
CA THR A 240 14.59 9.93 -19.82
C THR A 240 15.92 10.68 -19.93
N ALA A 241 16.02 11.65 -20.85
CA ALA A 241 17.28 12.29 -21.20
C ALA A 241 17.96 12.98 -20.01
N GLU A 242 17.17 13.56 -19.09
CA GLU A 242 17.70 14.18 -17.87
C GLU A 242 18.38 13.18 -16.93
N LEU A 243 17.98 11.91 -16.99
CA LEU A 243 18.55 10.83 -16.18
C LEU A 243 19.70 10.15 -16.92
N ASP A 244 19.52 9.87 -18.22
CA ASP A 244 20.53 9.27 -19.09
C ASP A 244 21.83 10.10 -19.14
N ALA A 245 21.72 11.43 -19.07
CA ALA A 245 22.87 12.33 -19.02
C ALA A 245 23.71 12.19 -17.73
N VAL A 246 23.16 11.58 -16.68
CA VAL A 246 23.78 11.42 -15.36
C VAL A 246 24.31 10.00 -15.15
N GLY A 247 23.66 9.00 -15.73
CA GLY A 247 24.08 7.61 -15.62
C GLY A 247 23.04 6.62 -16.11
N ASN A 248 23.27 5.34 -15.81
CA ASN A 248 22.35 4.26 -16.13
C ASN A 248 21.32 4.10 -15.01
N TRP A 249 20.15 4.75 -15.16
CA TRP A 249 19.08 4.74 -14.16
C TRP A 249 18.68 3.33 -13.72
N THR A 250 18.45 2.42 -14.68
CA THR A 250 17.93 1.09 -14.38
C THR A 250 18.94 0.26 -13.60
N ALA A 251 20.22 0.33 -13.98
CA ALA A 251 21.31 -0.32 -13.26
C ALA A 251 21.50 0.26 -11.85
N ASP A 252 21.40 1.59 -11.69
CA ASP A 252 21.58 2.24 -10.39
C ASP A 252 20.38 2.04 -9.45
N TRP A 253 19.15 1.91 -9.99
CA TRP A 253 17.97 1.50 -9.24
C TRP A 253 18.17 0.11 -8.65
N ALA A 254 18.50 -0.87 -9.50
CA ALA A 254 18.77 -2.23 -9.06
C ALA A 254 19.94 -2.29 -8.07
N ALA A 255 21.01 -1.53 -8.33
CA ALA A 255 22.18 -1.47 -7.44
C ALA A 255 21.89 -0.78 -6.10
N SER A 256 20.81 -0.01 -5.97
CA SER A 256 20.33 0.53 -4.68
C SER A 256 19.62 -0.54 -3.83
N PHE A 257 19.41 -1.75 -4.37
CA PHE A 257 18.77 -2.88 -3.69
C PHE A 257 19.74 -4.08 -3.48
N ASN A 258 21.01 -3.82 -3.12
CA ASN A 258 22.07 -4.84 -3.14
C ASN A 258 22.55 -5.40 -1.77
N THR A 259 22.33 -4.69 -0.66
CA THR A 259 22.75 -5.13 0.70
C THR A 259 21.54 -5.17 1.62
N ALA A 260 21.59 -5.96 2.70
CA ALA A 260 20.46 -6.05 3.64
C ALA A 260 20.00 -4.67 4.16
N ALA A 261 20.93 -3.75 4.43
CA ALA A 261 20.61 -2.41 4.90
C ALA A 261 19.96 -1.55 3.80
N THR A 262 20.54 -1.53 2.59
CA THR A 262 19.97 -0.76 1.47
C THR A 262 18.63 -1.31 1.02
N GLN A 263 18.47 -2.64 1.05
CA GLN A 263 17.21 -3.32 0.75
C GLN A 263 16.10 -2.97 1.75
N ALA A 264 16.39 -2.92 3.06
CA ALA A 264 15.41 -2.59 4.08
C ALA A 264 14.86 -1.16 3.89
N ASP A 265 15.75 -0.17 3.75
CA ASP A 265 15.35 1.23 3.56
C ASP A 265 14.63 1.45 2.22
N PHE A 266 15.09 0.80 1.15
CA PHE A 266 14.48 0.97 -0.17
C PHE A 266 13.11 0.29 -0.25
N LYS A 267 12.94 -0.88 0.39
CA LYS A 267 11.64 -1.51 0.63
C LYS A 267 10.70 -0.58 1.38
N GLN A 268 11.15 -0.02 2.50
CA GLN A 268 10.35 0.89 3.30
C GLN A 268 9.83 2.06 2.45
N CYS A 269 10.69 2.69 1.66
CA CYS A 269 10.28 3.81 0.81
C CYS A 269 9.31 3.42 -0.30
N GLN A 270 9.56 2.30 -0.99
CA GLN A 270 8.64 1.83 -2.02
C GLN A 270 7.29 1.38 -1.43
N ASP A 271 7.29 0.70 -0.29
CA ASP A 271 6.07 0.29 0.40
C ASP A 271 5.28 1.51 0.88
N GLN A 272 5.95 2.55 1.40
CA GLN A 272 5.29 3.79 1.81
C GLN A 272 4.62 4.51 0.64
N VAL A 273 5.30 4.62 -0.50
CA VAL A 273 4.71 5.27 -1.70
C VAL A 273 3.58 4.41 -2.27
N SER A 274 3.78 3.10 -2.40
CA SER A 274 2.72 2.17 -2.80
C SER A 274 1.50 2.27 -1.86
N ASP A 275 1.73 2.46 -0.57
CA ASP A 275 0.65 2.54 0.41
C ASP A 275 -0.10 3.86 0.33
N ALA A 276 0.60 4.96 0.10
CA ALA A 276 -0.01 6.26 -0.07
C ALA A 276 -0.89 6.32 -1.34
N LEU A 277 -0.43 5.71 -2.43
CA LEU A 277 -1.11 5.77 -3.73
C LEU A 277 -2.24 4.75 -3.88
N TYR A 278 -2.05 3.53 -3.38
CA TYR A 278 -2.97 2.42 -3.66
C TYR A 278 -3.66 1.88 -2.41
N TYR A 279 -2.87 1.48 -1.40
CA TYR A 279 -3.40 0.71 -0.27
C TYR A 279 -4.29 1.55 0.65
N THR A 280 -3.79 2.70 1.10
CA THR A 280 -4.49 3.57 2.06
C THR A 280 -5.81 4.10 1.47
N PRO A 281 -5.83 4.67 0.25
CA PRO A 281 -7.09 5.12 -0.35
C PRO A 281 -8.11 3.98 -0.49
N THR A 282 -7.64 2.80 -0.90
CA THR A 282 -8.48 1.60 -1.01
C THR A 282 -9.13 1.23 0.32
N LEU A 283 -8.34 1.20 1.40
CA LEU A 283 -8.85 0.86 2.73
C LEU A 283 -9.78 1.92 3.31
N THR A 284 -9.50 3.20 3.05
CA THR A 284 -10.39 4.30 3.41
C THR A 284 -11.75 4.16 2.71
N GLU A 285 -11.75 3.85 1.41
CA GLU A 285 -12.99 3.59 0.68
C GLU A 285 -13.69 2.33 1.21
N ALA A 286 -12.95 1.26 1.52
CA ALA A 286 -13.53 0.05 2.11
C ALA A 286 -14.23 0.34 3.46
N ALA A 287 -13.57 1.11 4.34
CA ALA A 287 -14.11 1.50 5.64
C ALA A 287 -15.39 2.35 5.51
N LYS A 288 -15.42 3.28 4.55
CA LYS A 288 -16.62 4.08 4.23
C LYS A 288 -17.83 3.20 3.94
N TRP A 289 -17.66 2.08 3.23
CA TRP A 289 -18.75 1.17 2.91
C TRP A 289 -19.07 0.15 4.01
N GLY A 290 -18.36 0.19 5.15
CA GLY A 290 -18.52 -0.75 6.25
C GLY A 290 -17.92 -2.12 5.98
N LEU A 291 -16.93 -2.20 5.08
CA LEU A 291 -16.26 -3.45 4.71
C LEU A 291 -15.12 -3.75 5.68
N THR A 292 -15.20 -4.89 6.34
CA THR A 292 -14.33 -5.21 7.47
C THR A 292 -13.40 -6.38 7.19
N GLN A 293 -13.81 -7.32 6.35
CA GLN A 293 -13.11 -8.59 6.14
C GLN A 293 -11.84 -8.40 5.32
N ALA A 294 -10.79 -9.17 5.68
CA ALA A 294 -9.50 -9.10 5.00
C ALA A 294 -9.60 -9.50 3.52
N LEU A 295 -10.41 -10.52 3.22
CA LEU A 295 -10.66 -10.96 1.85
C LEU A 295 -11.27 -9.86 0.98
N THR A 296 -12.26 -9.12 1.51
CA THR A 296 -12.90 -8.00 0.79
C THR A 296 -11.89 -6.91 0.49
N LYS A 297 -11.10 -6.51 1.50
CA LYS A 297 -10.05 -5.49 1.35
C LYS A 297 -8.97 -5.91 0.36
N ALA A 298 -8.58 -7.19 0.34
CA ALA A 298 -7.64 -7.73 -0.63
C ALA A 298 -8.20 -7.69 -2.07
N ALA A 299 -9.48 -8.03 -2.26
CA ALA A 299 -10.14 -7.94 -3.57
C ALA A 299 -10.26 -6.50 -4.08
N LEU A 300 -10.48 -5.54 -3.17
CA LEU A 300 -10.50 -4.11 -3.50
C LEU A 300 -9.09 -3.59 -3.83
N TYR A 301 -8.08 -3.99 -3.07
CA TYR A 301 -6.69 -3.62 -3.36
C TYR A 301 -6.26 -4.12 -4.75
N ASP A 302 -6.52 -5.38 -5.06
CA ASP A 302 -6.23 -5.95 -6.38
C ASP A 302 -7.02 -5.25 -7.50
N ALA A 303 -8.27 -4.86 -7.25
CA ALA A 303 -9.05 -4.07 -8.20
C ALA A 303 -8.51 -2.65 -8.38
N SER A 304 -8.00 -2.02 -7.31
CA SER A 304 -7.38 -0.70 -7.35
C SER A 304 -6.08 -0.70 -8.15
N ILE A 305 -5.27 -1.76 -8.02
CA ILE A 305 -4.08 -1.96 -8.85
C ILE A 305 -4.46 -2.21 -10.31
N ASN A 306 -5.46 -3.06 -10.57
CA ASN A 306 -5.82 -3.45 -11.93
C ASN A 306 -6.60 -2.39 -12.72
N HIS A 307 -7.51 -1.68 -12.06
CA HIS A 307 -8.44 -0.74 -12.71
C HIS A 307 -8.19 0.72 -12.32
N GLY A 308 -7.16 0.99 -11.51
CA GLY A 308 -7.02 2.26 -10.81
C GLY A 308 -8.07 2.45 -9.70
N PHE A 309 -7.83 3.44 -8.84
CA PHE A 309 -8.72 3.74 -7.71
C PHE A 309 -10.13 4.15 -8.15
N ASP A 310 -10.25 4.94 -9.23
CA ASP A 310 -11.54 5.36 -9.77
C ASP A 310 -12.31 4.22 -10.44
N GLY A 311 -11.62 3.32 -11.14
CA GLY A 311 -12.21 2.10 -11.71
C GLY A 311 -12.73 1.17 -10.61
N MET A 312 -11.96 0.97 -9.54
CA MET A 312 -12.43 0.25 -8.35
C MET A 312 -13.70 0.89 -7.77
N LYS A 313 -13.72 2.21 -7.58
CA LYS A 313 -14.91 2.94 -7.10
C LYS A 313 -16.11 2.81 -8.04
N ALA A 314 -15.88 2.76 -9.35
CA ALA A 314 -16.95 2.52 -10.32
C ALA A 314 -17.57 1.14 -10.12
N ILE A 315 -16.77 0.09 -9.93
CA ILE A 315 -17.25 -1.26 -9.65
C ILE A 315 -17.99 -1.32 -8.31
N ILE A 316 -17.50 -0.63 -7.27
CA ILE A 316 -18.23 -0.49 -5.98
C ILE A 316 -19.63 0.10 -6.21
N ARG A 317 -19.75 1.19 -6.98
CA ARG A 317 -21.06 1.82 -7.28
C ARG A 317 -21.98 0.86 -8.03
N GLN A 318 -21.45 0.09 -8.99
CA GLN A 318 -22.21 -0.92 -9.72
C GLN A 318 -22.70 -2.04 -8.80
N ALA A 319 -21.86 -2.51 -7.88
CA ALA A 319 -22.22 -3.53 -6.89
C ALA A 319 -23.32 -3.03 -5.94
N ASN A 320 -23.14 -1.83 -5.38
CA ASN A 320 -24.14 -1.19 -4.52
C ASN A 320 -25.48 -1.03 -5.21
N THR A 321 -25.49 -0.54 -6.46
CA THR A 321 -26.70 -0.37 -7.25
C THR A 321 -27.39 -1.72 -7.51
N ALA A 322 -26.62 -2.75 -7.85
CA ALA A 322 -27.14 -4.10 -8.10
C ALA A 322 -27.68 -4.78 -6.84
N LEU A 323 -27.29 -4.32 -5.65
CA LEU A 323 -27.82 -4.77 -4.36
C LEU A 323 -28.99 -3.90 -3.86
N GLY A 324 -29.50 -2.98 -4.68
CA GLY A 324 -30.62 -2.10 -4.34
C GLY A 324 -30.23 -0.84 -3.57
N ASN A 325 -28.94 -0.56 -3.39
CA ASN A 325 -28.42 0.69 -2.82
C ASN A 325 -28.05 1.69 -3.93
N SER A 326 -29.00 2.02 -4.81
CA SER A 326 -28.81 3.01 -5.88
C SER A 326 -28.55 4.42 -5.34
N GLY A 327 -29.06 4.74 -4.14
CA GLY A 327 -28.80 5.98 -3.42
C GLY A 327 -27.40 6.12 -2.83
N GLN A 328 -26.54 5.08 -2.94
CA GLN A 328 -25.15 5.10 -2.46
C GLN A 328 -25.03 5.43 -0.96
N VAL A 329 -25.95 4.89 -0.15
CA VAL A 329 -26.01 5.07 1.30
C VAL A 329 -24.95 4.22 1.98
N ALA A 330 -24.13 4.84 2.84
CA ALA A 330 -23.08 4.18 3.60
C ALA A 330 -23.44 4.09 5.12
N PRO A 331 -23.06 3.02 5.83
CA PRO A 331 -22.42 1.80 5.31
C PRO A 331 -23.40 0.97 4.46
N VAL A 332 -22.88 0.22 3.48
CA VAL A 332 -23.71 -0.69 2.65
C VAL A 332 -23.89 -2.04 3.33
N VAL A 333 -22.91 -2.50 4.11
CA VAL A 333 -23.09 -3.69 4.96
C VAL A 333 -24.14 -3.38 6.03
N GLY A 334 -25.12 -4.26 6.17
CA GLY A 334 -26.28 -4.08 7.05
C GLY A 334 -27.43 -3.28 6.41
N TYR A 335 -27.18 -2.49 5.38
CA TYR A 335 -28.24 -1.79 4.64
C TYR A 335 -29.18 -2.81 4.00
N ASN A 336 -30.47 -2.78 4.34
CA ASN A 336 -31.48 -3.74 3.88
C ASN A 336 -31.07 -5.22 4.02
N GLY A 337 -30.29 -5.55 5.06
CA GLY A 337 -29.82 -6.92 5.30
C GLY A 337 -28.70 -7.41 4.36
N ILE A 338 -28.04 -6.51 3.61
CA ILE A 338 -26.88 -6.86 2.80
C ILE A 338 -25.74 -7.33 3.72
N THR A 339 -25.32 -8.59 3.55
CA THR A 339 -24.14 -9.13 4.23
C THR A 339 -22.87 -8.76 3.46
N GLU A 340 -21.73 -8.71 4.13
CA GLU A 340 -20.44 -8.47 3.45
C GLU A 340 -20.13 -9.57 2.42
N SER A 341 -20.62 -10.80 2.64
CA SER A 341 -20.50 -11.88 1.65
C SER A 341 -21.33 -11.66 0.39
N ALA A 342 -22.58 -11.23 0.56
CA ALA A 342 -23.41 -10.84 -0.58
C ALA A 342 -22.82 -9.63 -1.32
N TRP A 343 -22.26 -8.68 -0.58
CA TRP A 343 -21.59 -7.51 -1.15
C TRP A 343 -20.35 -7.90 -1.96
N LEU A 344 -19.43 -8.69 -1.38
CA LEU A 344 -18.22 -9.12 -2.06
C LEU A 344 -18.56 -9.97 -3.29
N GLN A 345 -19.53 -10.87 -3.20
CA GLN A 345 -20.00 -11.62 -4.37
C GLN A 345 -20.40 -10.67 -5.50
N LYS A 346 -21.20 -9.65 -5.19
CA LYS A 346 -21.69 -8.73 -6.23
C LYS A 346 -20.60 -7.84 -6.80
N PHE A 347 -19.67 -7.41 -5.97
CA PHE A 347 -18.47 -6.70 -6.42
C PHE A 347 -17.65 -7.55 -7.39
N LEU A 348 -17.40 -8.82 -7.07
CA LEU A 348 -16.67 -9.74 -7.93
C LEU A 348 -17.41 -10.03 -9.24
N GLU A 349 -18.73 -10.22 -9.21
CA GLU A 349 -19.55 -10.36 -10.43
C GLU A 349 -19.42 -9.13 -11.33
N LYS A 350 -19.47 -7.91 -10.77
CA LYS A 350 -19.32 -6.67 -11.57
C LYS A 350 -17.92 -6.47 -12.10
N ARG A 351 -16.89 -6.80 -11.31
CA ARG A 351 -15.51 -6.78 -11.78
C ARG A 351 -15.27 -7.78 -12.92
N ARG A 352 -15.81 -8.99 -12.80
CA ARG A 352 -15.80 -10.00 -13.85
C ARG A 352 -16.46 -9.47 -15.13
N ASP A 353 -17.64 -8.85 -15.02
CA ASP A 353 -18.36 -8.29 -16.17
C ASP A 353 -17.52 -7.22 -16.89
N VAL A 354 -16.83 -6.35 -16.14
CA VAL A 354 -15.93 -5.33 -16.69
C VAL A 354 -14.76 -5.96 -17.46
N LEU A 355 -14.05 -6.92 -16.85
CA LEU A 355 -12.91 -7.58 -17.50
C LEU A 355 -13.32 -8.40 -18.71
N ALA A 356 -14.45 -9.11 -18.64
CA ALA A 356 -14.93 -9.96 -19.71
C ALA A 356 -15.46 -9.18 -20.93
N ALA A 357 -15.81 -7.91 -20.75
CA ALA A 357 -16.27 -7.03 -21.84
C ALA A 357 -15.12 -6.42 -22.65
N ASP A 358 -13.87 -6.50 -22.17
CA ASP A 358 -12.69 -5.95 -22.84
C ASP A 358 -11.81 -7.09 -23.39
N SER A 359 -11.61 -7.12 -24.71
CA SER A 359 -10.79 -8.15 -25.37
C SER A 359 -9.34 -8.17 -24.90
N THR A 360 -8.84 -7.06 -24.35
CA THR A 360 -7.49 -6.94 -23.77
C THR A 360 -7.41 -7.65 -22.42
N TRP A 361 -8.50 -7.67 -21.66
CA TRP A 361 -8.51 -8.11 -20.27
C TRP A 361 -9.29 -9.41 -20.02
N VAL A 362 -9.90 -9.98 -21.06
CA VAL A 362 -10.75 -11.17 -20.96
C VAL A 362 -10.02 -12.39 -20.35
N GLU A 363 -8.70 -12.49 -20.49
CA GLU A 363 -7.88 -13.55 -19.88
C GLU A 363 -7.61 -13.30 -18.39
N ALA A 364 -7.77 -12.06 -17.90
CA ALA A 364 -7.52 -11.71 -16.49
C ALA A 364 -8.67 -12.10 -15.54
N VAL A 365 -9.80 -12.62 -16.06
CA VAL A 365 -11.00 -12.91 -15.25
C VAL A 365 -10.74 -13.97 -14.16
N ASP A 366 -9.78 -14.88 -14.36
CA ASP A 366 -9.35 -15.86 -13.34
C ASP A 366 -8.90 -15.18 -12.03
N ARG A 367 -8.37 -13.95 -12.08
CA ARG A 367 -8.00 -13.19 -10.88
C ARG A 367 -9.17 -12.94 -9.96
N VAL A 368 -10.33 -12.63 -10.53
CA VAL A 368 -11.57 -12.38 -9.80
C VAL A 368 -12.09 -13.71 -9.22
N ALA A 369 -11.92 -14.79 -9.97
CA ALA A 369 -12.31 -16.14 -9.56
C ALA A 369 -11.55 -16.61 -8.31
N ALA A 370 -10.30 -16.18 -8.11
CA ALA A 370 -9.52 -16.49 -6.91
C ALA A 370 -10.15 -15.95 -5.63
N TYR A 371 -10.66 -14.71 -5.66
CA TYR A 371 -11.39 -14.13 -4.54
C TYR A 371 -12.75 -14.79 -4.33
N GLU A 372 -13.46 -15.15 -5.40
CA GLU A 372 -14.75 -15.86 -5.31
C GLU A 372 -14.58 -17.25 -4.68
N LYS A 373 -13.53 -17.98 -5.06
CA LYS A 373 -13.16 -19.24 -4.40
C LYS A 373 -12.92 -19.05 -2.91
N GLN A 374 -12.11 -18.06 -2.52
CA GLN A 374 -11.85 -17.81 -1.10
C GLN A 374 -13.13 -17.41 -0.33
N ARG A 375 -14.04 -16.69 -0.98
CA ARG A 375 -15.34 -16.33 -0.44
C ARG A 375 -16.18 -17.56 -0.15
N ARG A 376 -16.26 -18.51 -1.09
CA ARG A 376 -16.98 -19.79 -0.95
C ARG A 376 -16.37 -20.68 0.12
N ARG A 377 -15.04 -20.68 0.24
CA ARG A 377 -14.30 -21.40 1.29
C ARG A 377 -14.39 -20.75 2.69
N GLY A 378 -14.92 -19.54 2.79
CA GLY A 378 -14.98 -18.80 4.05
C GLY A 378 -13.61 -18.33 4.57
N ASN A 379 -12.61 -18.18 3.71
CA ASN A 379 -11.27 -17.70 4.08
C ASN A 379 -11.24 -16.17 4.27
N TRP A 380 -12.17 -15.64 5.08
CA TRP A 380 -12.46 -14.22 5.23
C TRP A 380 -11.30 -13.42 5.84
N ASP A 381 -10.56 -14.03 6.75
CA ASP A 381 -9.40 -13.44 7.43
C ASP A 381 -8.07 -13.71 6.73
N LEU A 382 -8.06 -14.42 5.59
CA LEU A 382 -6.85 -14.96 4.95
C LEU A 382 -6.01 -15.82 5.91
N GLY A 383 -6.66 -16.46 6.89
CA GLY A 383 -6.03 -17.28 7.93
C GLY A 383 -5.66 -18.70 7.49
N THR A 384 -6.04 -19.08 6.26
CA THR A 384 -5.63 -20.35 5.64
C THR A 384 -4.93 -20.12 4.31
N ALA A 385 -4.11 -21.08 3.91
CA ALA A 385 -3.35 -20.98 2.66
C ALA A 385 -4.29 -20.75 1.45
N LEU A 386 -3.88 -19.78 0.63
CA LEU A 386 -4.58 -19.37 -0.58
C LEU A 386 -3.83 -19.94 -1.79
N ARG A 387 -4.58 -20.54 -2.71
CA ARG A 387 -4.08 -20.97 -4.03
C ARG A 387 -4.90 -20.30 -5.13
N ASN A 388 -4.23 -19.92 -6.21
CA ASN A 388 -4.85 -19.42 -7.44
C ASN A 388 -5.20 -20.57 -8.41
N ASP A 389 -5.40 -21.79 -7.91
CA ASP A 389 -5.87 -22.96 -8.65
C ASP A 389 -7.38 -22.88 -8.92
N VAL A 390 -7.78 -21.82 -9.62
CA VAL A 390 -9.16 -21.61 -10.07
C VAL A 390 -9.16 -20.99 -11.46
N ARG A 391 -10.18 -21.34 -12.25
CA ARG A 391 -10.50 -20.62 -13.47
C ARG A 391 -11.88 -20.00 -13.32
N ALA A 392 -12.09 -18.85 -13.95
CA ALA A 392 -13.36 -18.14 -13.99
C ALA A 392 -14.50 -19.06 -14.46
N ARG A 393 -14.20 -19.96 -15.39
CA ARG A 393 -15.18 -20.97 -15.85
C ARG A 393 -15.65 -21.94 -14.79
N ASP A 394 -14.81 -22.22 -13.80
CA ASP A 394 -15.14 -23.10 -12.67
C ASP A 394 -16.06 -22.37 -11.67
N CYS A 395 -16.10 -21.04 -11.70
CA CYS A 395 -16.98 -20.21 -10.87
C CYS A 395 -18.29 -19.79 -11.57
N TRP A 396 -18.23 -19.49 -12.87
CA TRP A 396 -19.27 -18.75 -13.60
C TRP A 396 -19.61 -19.26 -15.02
N GLY A 397 -19.08 -20.41 -15.46
CA GLY A 397 -19.45 -21.05 -16.75
C GLY A 397 -18.41 -20.95 -17.87
N THR A 398 -18.57 -21.71 -18.97
CA THR A 398 -17.48 -22.06 -19.91
C THR A 398 -16.99 -20.97 -20.86
N SER A 399 -17.48 -19.74 -20.78
CA SER A 399 -17.16 -18.66 -21.73
C SER A 399 -15.84 -17.93 -21.47
N TYR A 400 -15.15 -18.20 -20.36
CA TYR A 400 -13.94 -17.48 -19.98
C TYR A 400 -12.67 -18.23 -20.41
N PRO A 401 -11.74 -17.57 -21.13
CA PRO A 401 -10.44 -18.14 -21.45
C PRO A 401 -9.61 -18.37 -20.17
N ALA A 402 -8.60 -19.23 -20.27
CA ALA A 402 -7.67 -19.45 -19.18
C ALA A 402 -6.61 -18.35 -19.18
N SER A 403 -6.29 -17.85 -17.99
CA SER A 403 -5.28 -16.81 -17.80
C SER A 403 -3.84 -17.29 -18.02
N GLY A 404 -3.59 -18.61 -17.92
CA GLY A 404 -2.28 -19.22 -18.16
C GLY A 404 -1.26 -19.07 -17.02
N TYR A 405 -1.58 -18.34 -15.95
CA TYR A 405 -0.67 -18.12 -14.81
C TYR A 405 -0.33 -19.41 -14.07
N THR A 406 0.91 -19.47 -13.60
CA THR A 406 1.44 -20.52 -12.76
C THR A 406 0.68 -20.56 -11.44
N VAL A 407 0.21 -21.75 -11.06
CA VAL A 407 -0.41 -21.93 -9.74
C VAL A 407 0.65 -21.80 -8.65
N ARG A 408 0.34 -21.00 -7.63
CA ARG A 408 1.13 -20.78 -6.42
C ARG A 408 0.27 -21.01 -5.19
N ASN A 409 0.91 -21.43 -4.12
CA ASN A 409 0.33 -21.52 -2.78
C ASN A 409 0.94 -20.43 -1.92
N ILE A 410 0.14 -19.54 -1.35
CA ILE A 410 0.55 -18.49 -0.42
C ILE A 410 0.01 -18.84 0.96
N ASN A 411 0.90 -19.01 1.93
CA ASN A 411 0.56 -19.27 3.33
C ASN A 411 0.12 -17.98 4.05
N PRO A 412 -0.59 -18.08 5.18
CA PRO A 412 -1.04 -16.90 5.92
C PRO A 412 0.07 -15.93 6.34
N ASP A 413 1.31 -16.38 6.47
CA ASP A 413 2.48 -15.53 6.80
C ASP A 413 3.11 -14.83 5.59
N GLY A 414 2.58 -15.08 4.39
CA GLY A 414 3.09 -14.58 3.10
C GLY A 414 4.18 -15.42 2.46
N THR A 415 4.63 -16.52 3.10
CA THR A 415 5.53 -17.49 2.44
C THR A 415 4.79 -18.20 1.33
N TRP A 416 5.49 -18.58 0.25
CA TRP A 416 4.85 -19.20 -0.90
C TRP A 416 5.64 -20.37 -1.48
N SER A 417 4.94 -21.22 -2.23
CA SER A 417 5.51 -22.36 -2.93
C SER A 417 4.80 -22.63 -4.25
N THR A 418 5.45 -23.38 -5.14
CA THR A 418 4.82 -23.94 -6.35
C THR A 418 4.37 -25.37 -6.05
N PRO A 419 3.06 -25.66 -6.05
CA PRO A 419 2.58 -27.02 -5.83
C PRO A 419 2.99 -27.94 -6.99
N SER A 420 3.37 -29.18 -6.67
CA SER A 420 3.72 -30.21 -7.66
C SER A 420 2.52 -30.75 -8.44
N SER A 421 1.31 -30.60 -7.89
CA SER A 421 0.04 -30.93 -8.54
C SER A 421 -1.09 -30.05 -8.00
N TYR A 422 -2.10 -29.80 -8.83
CA TYR A 422 -3.29 -29.03 -8.49
C TYR A 422 -4.45 -29.40 -9.42
N THR A 423 -5.67 -29.14 -8.95
CA THR A 423 -6.89 -29.25 -9.75
C THR A 423 -7.61 -27.91 -9.67
N TYR A 424 -7.91 -27.33 -10.83
CA TYR A 424 -8.69 -26.10 -10.87
C TYR A 424 -10.10 -26.34 -10.33
N SER A 425 -10.50 -25.52 -9.36
CA SER A 425 -11.82 -25.58 -8.74
C SER A 425 -12.18 -24.22 -8.14
N CYS A 426 -13.46 -23.85 -8.21
CA CYS A 426 -14.01 -22.71 -7.49
C CYS A 426 -14.66 -23.09 -6.15
N GLN A 427 -14.64 -24.37 -5.78
CA GLN A 427 -15.12 -24.85 -4.48
C GLN A 427 -14.06 -24.63 -3.39
#